data_AF-A0A2U1J635-F1
#
_entry.id   AF-A0A2U1J635-F1
#
_cell.length_a   1.000
_cell.length_b   1.000
_cell.length_c   1.000
_cell.angle_alpha   90.00
_cell.angle_beta   90.00
_cell.angle_gamma   90.00
#
_symmetry.space_group_name_H-M   'P 1'
#
loop_
_entity.id
_entity.type
_entity.pdbx_description
1 polymer ?
#
loop_
_entity_poly.entity_id
_entity_poly.type
_entity_poly.pdbx_seq_one_letter_code
_entity_poly.pdbx_strand_id
1 'polypeptide(L)'
;MPPKYKTMQSNSQNIIIKPNQTNGNSKISKNSGHSGSVTNNKSIKIDFSNFSMPLLRKYRQVYKLNIKARSSKEELAVAVNEHNAQLELDEVETIARFLLDINTKVHMDSRYKKMKLGYKKRSLGISSRMVRFLSFALLMLGITLLINPIISIYNDFNEYDEDMLSKNDFEKSVNVDRSFEPSKF
;
A
#
# COMPACT_ATOMS: atom_id res chain seq x y z
N MET A 1 -3.87 -46.45 -1.64
CA MET A 1 -5.18 -45.79 -1.78
C MET A 1 -5.41 -44.92 -0.55
N PRO A 2 -5.52 -43.58 -0.67
CA PRO A 2 -5.77 -42.71 0.49
C PRO A 2 -7.27 -42.66 0.85
N PRO A 3 -7.63 -42.43 2.12
CA PRO A 3 -9.02 -42.44 2.57
C PRO A 3 -9.74 -41.15 2.19
N LYS A 4 -10.97 -41.29 1.69
CA LYS A 4 -11.90 -40.19 1.40
C LYS A 4 -12.51 -39.66 2.69
N TYR A 5 -12.31 -38.38 2.99
CA TYR A 5 -13.04 -37.71 4.07
C TYR A 5 -14.36 -37.11 3.55
N LYS A 6 -15.39 -37.26 4.38
CA LYS A 6 -16.79 -36.96 4.13
C LYS A 6 -17.05 -35.50 4.54
N THR A 7 -17.44 -34.66 3.59
CA THR A 7 -17.85 -33.27 3.82
C THR A 7 -19.14 -33.25 4.63
N MET A 8 -19.12 -32.71 5.85
CA MET A 8 -20.34 -32.41 6.60
C MET A 8 -20.81 -30.99 6.24
N GLN A 9 -21.92 -30.92 5.51
CA GLN A 9 -22.69 -29.69 5.29
C GLN A 9 -23.38 -29.30 6.59
N SER A 10 -22.98 -28.19 7.22
CA SER A 10 -23.79 -27.55 8.25
C SER A 10 -24.80 -26.61 7.58
N ASN A 11 -26.06 -27.01 7.66
CA ASN A 11 -27.23 -26.28 7.19
C ASN A 11 -27.53 -25.15 8.19
N SER A 12 -27.18 -23.91 7.86
CA SER A 12 -27.60 -22.74 8.64
C SER A 12 -28.87 -22.16 8.02
N GLN A 13 -29.97 -22.34 8.72
CA GLN A 13 -31.31 -21.90 8.36
C GLN A 13 -31.39 -20.36 8.31
N ASN A 14 -32.01 -19.86 7.24
CA ASN A 14 -32.47 -18.49 7.07
C ASN A 14 -33.40 -18.07 8.22
N ILE A 15 -33.00 -17.09 9.03
CA ILE A 15 -33.93 -16.33 9.86
C ILE A 15 -34.14 -14.97 9.20
N ILE A 16 -35.28 -14.83 8.52
CA ILE A 16 -35.79 -13.57 7.99
C ILE A 16 -36.32 -12.75 9.17
N ILE A 17 -35.56 -11.76 9.63
CA ILE A 17 -36.06 -10.75 10.57
C ILE A 17 -36.44 -9.49 9.77
N LYS A 18 -37.74 -9.24 9.65
CA LYS A 18 -38.30 -8.00 9.09
C LYS A 18 -37.88 -6.79 9.95
N PRO A 19 -37.49 -5.64 9.37
CA PRO A 19 -37.34 -4.41 10.13
C PRO A 19 -38.72 -3.85 10.52
N ASN A 20 -38.95 -3.74 11.81
CA ASN A 20 -40.14 -3.11 12.39
C ASN A 20 -40.01 -1.59 12.24
N GLN A 21 -40.82 -0.99 11.36
CA GLN A 21 -41.00 0.45 11.28
C GLN A 21 -41.87 0.91 12.45
N THR A 22 -41.31 1.67 13.38
CA THR A 22 -42.10 2.47 14.32
C THR A 22 -41.73 3.94 14.15
N ASN A 23 -42.52 4.61 13.30
CA ASN A 23 -42.75 6.04 13.39
C ASN A 23 -43.38 6.35 14.75
N GLY A 24 -42.74 7.20 15.55
CA GLY A 24 -43.20 7.53 16.89
C GLY A 24 -42.57 8.83 17.40
N ASN A 25 -43.17 9.94 16.98
CA ASN A 25 -42.92 11.29 17.46
C ASN A 25 -43.25 11.37 18.98
N SER A 26 -42.28 11.64 19.86
CA SER A 26 -42.57 11.94 21.28
C SER A 26 -41.53 12.87 21.91
N LYS A 27 -41.90 14.15 21.90
CA LYS A 27 -41.78 15.20 22.91
C LYS A 27 -40.71 15.06 24.01
N ILE A 28 -39.87 16.09 24.04
CA ILE A 28 -39.06 16.59 25.16
C ILE A 28 -39.89 16.64 26.45
N SER A 29 -39.45 15.93 27.48
CA SER A 29 -39.88 16.12 28.87
C SER A 29 -38.64 16.33 29.75
N LYS A 30 -38.42 17.58 30.17
CA LYS A 30 -37.54 17.92 31.29
C LYS A 30 -38.22 17.43 32.56
N ASN A 31 -37.57 16.54 33.32
CA ASN A 31 -37.84 16.41 34.75
C ASN A 31 -36.57 16.02 35.50
N SER A 32 -36.11 16.95 36.32
CA SER A 32 -35.16 16.79 37.42
C SER A 32 -35.78 15.93 38.51
N GLY A 33 -35.12 14.84 38.89
CA GLY A 33 -35.55 13.98 39.99
C GLY A 33 -34.45 13.02 40.39
N HIS A 34 -33.72 13.40 41.44
CA HIS A 34 -32.72 12.59 42.14
C HIS A 34 -33.41 11.40 42.82
N SER A 35 -33.31 10.20 42.25
CA SER A 35 -33.73 8.97 42.93
C SER A 35 -32.99 7.76 42.33
N GLY A 36 -32.20 7.10 43.17
CA GLY A 36 -31.72 5.72 43.00
C GLY A 36 -30.93 5.42 41.72
N SER A 37 -29.61 5.56 41.77
CA SER A 37 -28.67 5.03 40.76
C SER A 37 -28.67 3.50 40.77
N VAL A 38 -29.75 2.88 40.30
CA VAL A 38 -29.67 1.59 39.63
C VAL A 38 -29.09 1.94 38.27
N THR A 39 -27.78 1.73 38.11
CA THR A 39 -27.12 1.83 36.81
C THR A 39 -27.79 0.84 35.89
N ASN A 40 -28.78 1.33 35.14
CA ASN A 40 -29.29 0.67 33.96
C ASN A 40 -28.09 0.52 33.03
N ASN A 41 -27.40 -0.61 33.14
CA ASN A 41 -26.31 -1.04 32.28
C ASN A 41 -26.87 -1.31 30.88
N LYS A 42 -27.44 -0.27 30.25
CA LYS A 42 -27.74 -0.27 28.84
C LYS A 42 -26.37 -0.32 28.18
N SER A 43 -26.05 -1.47 27.60
CA SER A 43 -24.81 -1.67 26.85
C SER A 43 -24.66 -0.50 25.88
N ILE A 44 -23.61 0.29 26.08
CA ILE A 44 -23.31 1.44 25.24
C ILE A 44 -22.90 0.86 23.89
N LYS A 45 -23.83 0.82 22.94
CA LYS A 45 -23.57 0.33 21.60
C LYS A 45 -22.88 1.43 20.80
N ILE A 46 -21.72 1.11 20.26
CA ILE A 46 -20.98 2.02 19.38
C ILE A 46 -21.72 2.07 18.04
N ASP A 47 -22.06 3.29 17.59
CA ASP A 47 -22.65 3.52 16.28
C ASP A 47 -21.57 3.85 15.25
N PHE A 48 -21.30 2.88 14.37
CA PHE A 48 -20.27 3.04 13.34
C PHE A 48 -20.68 3.90 12.15
N SER A 49 -21.98 4.26 12.02
CA SER A 49 -22.46 5.10 10.93
C SER A 49 -21.93 6.54 11.01
N ASN A 50 -21.57 7.00 12.21
CA ASN A 50 -21.02 8.34 12.45
C ASN A 50 -19.52 8.45 12.11
N PHE A 51 -18.81 7.35 11.88
CA PHE A 51 -17.40 7.39 11.52
C PHE A 51 -17.17 7.86 10.09
N SER A 52 -15.98 8.41 9.84
CA SER A 52 -15.58 8.86 8.51
C SER A 52 -15.25 7.68 7.59
N MET A 53 -15.50 7.86 6.30
CA MET A 53 -15.22 6.84 5.28
C MET A 53 -13.76 6.33 5.30
N PRO A 54 -12.73 7.19 5.46
CA PRO A 54 -11.35 6.75 5.56
C PRO A 54 -11.09 5.84 6.77
N LEU A 55 -11.73 6.12 7.91
CA LEU A 55 -11.59 5.31 9.12
C LEU A 55 -12.20 3.92 8.93
N LEU A 56 -13.40 3.84 8.35
CA LEU A 56 -14.05 2.57 8.02
C LEU A 56 -13.23 1.74 7.02
N ARG A 57 -12.66 2.39 5.99
CA ARG A 57 -11.76 1.72 5.03
C ARG A 57 -10.48 1.21 5.69
N LYS A 58 -9.90 1.98 6.62
CA LYS A 58 -8.73 1.56 7.40
C LYS A 58 -9.06 0.36 8.27
N TYR A 59 -10.21 0.37 8.95
CA TYR A 59 -10.68 -0.78 9.72
C TYR A 59 -10.80 -2.03 8.84
N ARG A 60 -11.46 -1.91 7.68
CA ARG A 60 -11.54 -2.99 6.66
C ARG A 60 -10.16 -3.54 6.29
N GLN A 61 -9.19 -2.67 6.05
CA GLN A 61 -7.84 -3.07 5.64
C GLN A 61 -7.09 -3.80 6.74
N VAL A 62 -7.15 -3.30 7.99
CA VAL A 62 -6.44 -3.88 9.14
C VAL A 62 -7.00 -5.26 9.48
N TYR A 63 -8.32 -5.39 9.52
CA TYR A 63 -9.00 -6.64 9.86
C TYR A 63 -9.30 -7.53 8.65
N LYS A 64 -8.85 -7.14 7.45
CA LYS A 64 -9.01 -7.90 6.19
C LYS A 64 -10.46 -8.35 5.92
N LEU A 65 -11.42 -7.46 6.21
CA LEU A 65 -12.84 -7.73 6.00
C LEU A 65 -13.16 -8.00 4.52
N ASN A 66 -13.86 -9.11 4.25
CA ASN A 66 -14.23 -9.54 2.90
C ASN A 66 -15.44 -8.74 2.37
N ILE A 67 -15.22 -7.46 2.10
CA ILE A 67 -16.21 -6.52 1.57
C ILE A 67 -15.70 -6.00 0.22
N LYS A 68 -16.60 -5.62 -0.69
CA LYS A 68 -16.25 -5.08 -2.02
C LYS A 68 -15.42 -3.79 -1.89
N ALA A 69 -14.45 -3.59 -2.79
CA ALA A 69 -13.53 -2.44 -2.72
C ALA A 69 -14.22 -1.06 -2.87
N ARG A 70 -15.33 -1.02 -3.63
CA ARG A 70 -16.14 0.17 -3.89
C ARG A 70 -17.45 0.20 -3.09
N SER A 71 -17.46 -0.39 -1.90
CA SER A 71 -18.62 -0.37 -1.01
C SER A 71 -18.96 1.04 -0.51
N SER A 72 -20.26 1.25 -0.27
CA SER A 72 -20.82 2.47 0.31
C SER A 72 -20.44 2.61 1.79
N LYS A 73 -20.70 3.78 2.37
CA LYS A 73 -20.38 4.06 3.78
C LYS A 73 -21.22 3.17 4.70
N GLU A 74 -22.49 3.01 4.35
CA GLU A 74 -23.49 2.25 5.08
C GLU A 74 -23.13 0.77 5.09
N GLU A 75 -22.76 0.19 3.93
CA GLU A 75 -22.29 -1.19 3.83
C GLU A 75 -21.06 -1.44 4.72
N LEU A 76 -20.08 -0.53 4.69
CA LEU A 76 -18.89 -0.64 5.53
C LEU A 76 -19.24 -0.54 7.01
N ALA A 77 -20.12 0.40 7.40
CA ALA A 77 -20.50 0.58 8.79
C ALA A 77 -21.21 -0.66 9.35
N VAL A 78 -22.11 -1.28 8.58
CA VAL A 78 -22.80 -2.51 8.97
C VAL A 78 -21.81 -3.65 9.16
N ALA A 79 -20.94 -3.90 8.17
CA ALA A 79 -19.98 -4.98 8.24
C ALA A 79 -18.94 -4.81 9.36
N VAL A 80 -18.51 -3.56 9.64
CA VAL A 80 -17.65 -3.25 10.78
C VAL A 80 -18.37 -3.51 12.10
N ASN A 81 -19.63 -3.11 12.21
CA ASN A 81 -20.43 -3.34 13.41
C ASN A 81 -20.64 -4.85 13.69
N GLU A 82 -20.91 -5.64 12.65
CA GLU A 82 -21.03 -7.11 12.76
C GLU A 82 -19.72 -7.76 13.22
N HIS A 83 -18.60 -7.40 12.59
CA HIS A 83 -17.29 -7.91 12.97
C HIS A 83 -16.88 -7.50 14.39
N ASN A 84 -17.13 -6.24 14.76
CA ASN A 84 -16.80 -5.75 16.10
C ASN A 84 -17.57 -6.48 17.20
N ALA A 85 -18.82 -6.92 16.93
CA ALA A 85 -19.60 -7.71 17.87
C ALA A 85 -19.05 -9.13 18.10
N GLN A 86 -18.22 -9.64 17.17
CA GLN A 86 -17.58 -10.95 17.24
C GLN A 86 -16.13 -10.87 17.73
N LEU A 87 -15.59 -9.66 17.91
CA LEU A 87 -14.21 -9.47 18.28
C LEU A 87 -14.05 -9.75 19.78
N GLU A 88 -13.36 -10.84 20.11
CA GLU A 88 -12.94 -11.11 21.47
C GLU A 88 -11.71 -10.25 21.81
N LEU A 89 -11.78 -9.51 22.91
CA LEU A 89 -10.70 -8.66 23.40
C LEU A 89 -10.20 -9.21 24.72
N ASP A 90 -8.88 -9.42 24.81
CA ASP A 90 -8.20 -9.61 26.10
C ASP A 90 -8.07 -8.24 26.77
N GLU A 91 -8.84 -8.03 27.84
CA GLU A 91 -8.90 -6.76 28.57
C GLU A 91 -7.52 -6.33 29.07
N VAL A 92 -6.73 -7.26 29.61
CA VAL A 92 -5.43 -6.96 30.23
C VAL A 92 -4.45 -6.49 29.18
N GLU A 93 -4.30 -7.26 28.10
CA GLU A 93 -3.40 -6.92 27.00
C GLU A 93 -3.84 -5.64 26.28
N THR A 94 -5.15 -5.44 26.12
CA THR A 94 -5.69 -4.24 25.46
C THR A 94 -5.38 -2.98 26.26
N ILE A 95 -5.59 -3.00 27.59
CA ILE A 95 -5.28 -1.88 28.47
C ILE A 95 -3.76 -1.64 28.51
N ALA A 96 -2.95 -2.69 28.63
CA ALA A 96 -1.50 -2.58 28.65
C ALA A 96 -0.96 -1.92 27.37
N ARG A 97 -1.42 -2.37 26.19
CA ARG A 97 -1.04 -1.76 24.90
C ARG A 97 -1.49 -0.32 24.79
N PHE A 98 -2.72 -0.01 25.22
CA PHE A 98 -3.23 1.35 25.18
C PHE A 98 -2.39 2.31 26.03
N LEU A 99 -2.04 1.93 27.26
CA LEU A 99 -1.19 2.74 28.14
C LEU A 99 0.23 2.91 27.57
N LEU A 100 0.78 1.85 26.97
CA LEU A 100 2.09 1.91 26.30
C LEU A 100 2.06 2.88 25.10
N ASP A 101 1.05 2.81 24.24
CA ASP A 101 0.90 3.68 23.08
C ASP A 101 0.75 5.15 23.47
N ILE A 102 0.01 5.45 24.54
CA ILE A 102 -0.12 6.82 25.05
C ILE A 102 1.23 7.32 25.57
N ASN A 103 1.88 6.55 26.45
CA ASN A 103 3.13 6.98 27.08
C ASN A 103 4.25 7.18 26.05
N THR A 104 4.34 6.31 25.04
CA THR A 104 5.33 6.42 23.97
C THR A 104 5.06 7.61 23.05
N LYS A 105 3.80 7.88 22.67
CA LYS A 105 3.45 9.05 21.84
C LYS A 105 3.75 10.37 22.54
N VAL A 106 3.37 10.50 23.80
CA VAL A 106 3.66 11.70 24.61
C VAL A 106 5.17 11.95 24.69
N HIS A 107 5.95 10.89 24.87
CA HIS A 107 7.41 10.97 24.89
C HIS A 107 7.98 11.38 23.51
N MET A 108 7.47 10.81 22.41
CA MET A 108 7.91 11.15 21.05
C MET A 108 7.56 12.59 20.68
N ASP A 109 6.34 13.06 20.94
CA ASP A 109 5.93 14.43 20.66
C ASP A 109 6.78 15.45 21.40
N SER A 110 7.18 15.14 22.63
CA SER A 110 8.10 15.94 23.44
C SER A 110 9.51 15.99 22.82
N ARG A 111 10.03 14.86 22.32
CA ARG A 111 11.32 14.80 21.61
C ARG A 111 11.26 15.53 20.27
N TYR A 112 10.19 15.37 19.50
CA TYR A 112 10.00 16.08 18.22
C TYR A 112 9.88 17.60 18.42
N LYS A 113 9.22 18.07 19.50
CA LYS A 113 9.20 19.49 19.88
C LYS A 113 10.60 20.00 20.24
N LYS A 114 11.36 19.25 21.05
CA LYS A 114 12.74 19.61 21.45
C LYS A 114 13.69 19.62 20.25
N MET A 115 13.53 18.68 19.33
CA MET A 115 14.26 18.63 18.06
C MET A 115 13.92 19.83 17.17
N LYS A 116 12.64 20.17 16.98
CA LYS A 116 12.25 21.34 16.15
C LYS A 116 12.80 22.67 16.68
N LEU A 117 12.95 22.84 17.99
CA LEU A 117 13.63 24.03 18.55
C LEU A 117 15.15 23.99 18.37
N GLY A 118 15.76 22.82 18.25
CA GLY A 118 17.21 22.64 18.07
C GLY A 118 17.71 22.78 16.63
N TYR A 119 16.85 22.57 15.62
CA TYR A 119 17.24 22.63 14.20
C TYR A 119 17.20 24.04 13.57
N LYS A 120 17.11 25.11 14.37
CA LYS A 120 17.36 26.49 13.89
C LYS A 120 18.85 26.86 13.95
N LYS A 121 19.75 25.92 13.66
CA LYS A 121 21.17 26.19 13.38
C LYS A 121 21.68 25.28 12.26
N ARG A 122 21.79 25.89 11.07
CA ARG A 122 22.67 25.53 9.95
C ARG A 122 22.47 24.14 9.30
N SER A 123 21.34 23.90 8.64
CA SER A 123 21.42 23.04 7.46
C SER A 123 21.94 23.90 6.30
N LEU A 124 23.22 23.77 5.94
CA LEU A 124 23.64 24.11 4.58
C LEU A 124 22.80 23.20 3.66
N GLY A 125 21.80 23.80 3.03
CA GLY A 125 20.75 23.11 2.28
C GLY A 125 21.27 22.53 0.97
N ILE A 126 22.13 21.52 1.04
CA ILE A 126 22.45 20.70 -0.12
C ILE A 126 21.21 19.84 -0.34
N SER A 127 20.38 20.25 -1.29
CA SER A 127 19.14 19.55 -1.61
C SER A 127 19.43 18.08 -1.92
N SER A 128 18.54 17.17 -1.52
CA SER A 128 18.65 15.75 -1.88
C SER A 128 18.80 15.54 -3.39
N ARG A 129 18.34 16.50 -4.21
CA ARG A 129 18.56 16.54 -5.65
C ARG A 129 20.04 16.73 -5.99
N MET A 130 20.75 17.65 -5.33
CA MET A 130 22.18 17.87 -5.55
C MET A 130 23.06 16.67 -5.16
N VAL A 131 22.72 15.96 -4.09
CA VAL A 131 23.47 14.74 -3.71
C VAL A 131 23.35 13.67 -4.80
N ARG A 132 22.15 13.52 -5.37
CA ARG A 132 21.92 12.58 -6.49
C ARG A 132 22.65 13.02 -7.76
N PHE A 133 22.67 14.32 -8.07
CA PHE A 133 23.44 14.83 -9.21
C PHE A 133 24.93 14.60 -9.06
N LEU A 134 25.49 14.85 -7.86
CA LEU A 134 26.91 14.64 -7.61
C LEU A 134 27.29 13.16 -7.67
N SER A 135 26.44 12.27 -7.12
CA SER A 135 26.63 10.83 -7.24
C SER A 135 26.57 10.35 -8.69
N PHE A 136 25.68 10.90 -9.51
CA PHE A 136 25.57 10.56 -10.92
C PHE A 136 26.76 11.07 -11.74
N ALA A 137 27.25 12.27 -11.46
CA ALA A 137 28.42 12.84 -12.12
C ALA A 137 29.68 12.01 -11.84
N LEU A 138 29.88 11.56 -10.60
CA LEU A 138 31.01 10.69 -10.24
C LEU A 138 30.91 9.31 -10.90
N LEU A 139 29.71 8.74 -11.01
CA LEU A 139 29.49 7.49 -11.74
C LEU A 139 29.86 7.62 -13.21
N MET A 140 29.39 8.69 -13.87
CA MET A 140 29.70 8.95 -15.28
C MET A 140 31.19 9.17 -15.51
N LEU A 141 31.85 9.92 -14.64
CA LEU A 141 33.30 10.13 -14.72
C LEU A 141 34.07 8.80 -14.58
N GLY A 142 33.66 7.93 -13.64
CA GLY A 142 34.26 6.61 -13.47
C GLY A 142 34.10 5.70 -14.69
N ILE A 143 32.92 5.71 -15.31
CA ILE A 143 32.65 4.93 -16.54
C ILE A 143 33.53 5.43 -17.69
N THR A 144 33.65 6.75 -17.88
CA THR A 144 34.49 7.33 -18.94
C THR A 144 35.97 6.95 -18.78
N LEU A 145 36.49 6.97 -17.55
CA LEU A 145 37.88 6.57 -17.30
C LEU A 145 38.14 5.08 -17.55
N LEU A 146 37.13 4.22 -17.36
CA LEU A 146 37.23 2.79 -17.61
C LEU A 146 37.20 2.44 -19.11
N ILE A 147 36.38 3.14 -19.89
CA ILE A 147 36.13 2.81 -21.30
C ILE A 147 37.26 3.30 -22.22
N ASN A 148 37.85 4.47 -21.94
CA ASN A 148 38.91 5.05 -22.77
C ASN A 148 40.09 4.10 -23.08
N PRO A 149 40.69 3.38 -22.11
CA PRO A 149 41.80 2.46 -22.42
C PRO A 149 41.35 1.24 -23.23
N ILE A 150 40.10 0.76 -23.04
CA ILE A 150 39.56 -0.39 -23.78
C ILE A 150 39.38 -0.02 -25.25
N ILE A 151 38.89 1.19 -25.54
CA ILE A 151 38.75 1.68 -26.93
C ILE A 151 40.13 1.82 -27.59
N SER A 152 41.13 2.32 -26.86
CA SER A 152 42.51 2.41 -27.39
C SER A 152 43.03 1.04 -27.82
N ILE A 153 42.90 0.02 -26.96
CA ILE A 153 43.32 -1.34 -27.26
C ILE A 153 42.53 -1.92 -28.45
N TYR A 154 41.22 -1.66 -28.53
CA TYR A 154 40.38 -2.17 -29.62
C TYR A 154 40.74 -1.54 -30.98
N ASN A 155 41.06 -0.24 -31.00
CA ASN A 155 41.50 0.43 -32.22
C ASN A 155 42.87 -0.09 -32.69
N ASP A 156 43.80 -0.32 -31.76
CA ASP A 156 45.11 -0.91 -32.09
C ASP A 156 44.98 -2.34 -32.67
N PHE A 157 43.96 -3.10 -32.25
CA PHE A 157 43.71 -4.46 -32.78
C PHE A 157 43.11 -4.46 -34.19
N ASN A 158 42.21 -3.52 -34.52
CA ASN A 158 41.58 -3.48 -35.85
C ASN A 158 42.51 -2.99 -36.96
N GLU A 159 43.61 -2.31 -36.63
CA GLU A 159 44.60 -1.87 -37.63
C GLU A 159 45.37 -3.05 -38.26
N TYR A 160 45.32 -4.25 -37.66
CA TYR A 160 46.04 -5.44 -38.17
C TYR A 160 45.21 -6.36 -39.09
N ASP A 161 43.88 -6.21 -39.14
CA ASP A 161 43.02 -7.14 -39.89
C ASP A 161 42.68 -6.67 -41.32
N GLU A 162 42.88 -5.39 -41.65
CA GLU A 162 42.62 -4.85 -43.01
C GLU A 162 43.64 -5.32 -44.06
N ASP A 163 44.84 -5.74 -43.66
CA ASP A 163 45.87 -6.24 -44.60
C ASP A 163 45.64 -7.69 -45.04
N MET A 164 44.74 -8.43 -44.39
CA MET A 164 44.48 -9.86 -44.67
C MET A 164 43.26 -10.12 -45.56
N LEU A 165 42.46 -9.09 -45.90
CA LEU A 165 41.22 -9.25 -46.66
C LEU A 165 41.29 -8.89 -48.16
N SER A 166 42.49 -8.75 -48.74
CA SER A 166 42.66 -8.40 -50.17
C SER A 166 42.67 -9.60 -51.14
N LYS A 167 42.46 -10.86 -50.70
CA LYS A 167 42.73 -12.04 -51.55
C LYS A 167 41.57 -12.94 -51.98
N ASN A 168 40.32 -12.55 -51.73
CA ASN A 168 39.16 -13.37 -52.13
C ASN A 168 38.29 -12.74 -53.23
N ASP A 169 38.89 -11.94 -54.11
CA ASP A 169 38.30 -11.64 -55.43
C ASP A 169 38.57 -12.79 -56.41
N PHE A 170 37.98 -13.96 -56.13
CA PHE A 170 37.85 -15.01 -57.13
C PHE A 170 36.55 -15.77 -56.92
N GLU A 171 35.71 -15.72 -57.96
CA GLU A 171 34.46 -16.47 -58.16
C GLU A 171 33.26 -16.13 -57.26
N LYS A 172 32.35 -15.29 -57.77
CA LYS A 172 31.01 -15.79 -58.15
C LYS A 172 30.26 -14.84 -59.08
N SER A 173 30.64 -14.87 -60.36
CA SER A 173 29.80 -14.44 -61.47
C SER A 173 28.79 -15.54 -61.84
N VAL A 174 27.64 -15.59 -61.16
CA VAL A 174 26.43 -16.27 -61.69
C VAL A 174 25.22 -15.50 -61.15
N ASN A 175 24.72 -14.53 -61.90
CA ASN A 175 23.56 -14.70 -62.78
C ASN A 175 22.27 -14.95 -61.98
N VAL A 176 21.36 -13.99 -61.99
CA VAL A 176 20.03 -14.10 -62.60
C VAL A 176 19.17 -12.95 -62.08
N ASP A 177 18.82 -12.10 -63.04
CA ASP A 177 17.75 -11.12 -62.97
C ASP A 177 16.46 -11.70 -62.37
N ARG A 178 15.96 -11.07 -61.30
CA ARG A 178 14.52 -11.00 -61.04
C ARG A 178 14.15 -9.60 -60.59
N SER A 179 13.91 -8.79 -61.61
CA SER A 179 12.89 -7.77 -61.63
C SER A 179 11.58 -8.27 -61.02
N PHE A 180 11.06 -7.55 -60.01
CA PHE A 180 9.62 -7.35 -59.91
C PHE A 180 9.33 -6.01 -59.24
N GLU A 181 8.68 -5.16 -60.02
CA GLU A 181 8.21 -3.82 -59.68
C GLU A 181 7.04 -3.82 -58.67
N PRO A 182 6.76 -2.66 -58.05
CA PRO A 182 5.70 -2.46 -57.07
C PRO A 182 4.38 -2.02 -57.73
N SER A 183 3.25 -2.51 -57.20
CA SER A 183 1.89 -2.03 -57.50
C SER A 183 0.94 -2.91 -56.67
N LYS A 184 -0.08 -2.49 -55.93
CA LYS A 184 -0.91 -1.28 -55.89
C LYS A 184 -1.86 -1.45 -54.68
N PHE A 185 -2.37 -0.32 -54.19
CA PHE A 185 -3.52 -0.12 -53.27
C PHE A 185 -3.34 -0.45 -51.79
#